data_AF-A0A661PA71-F1
#
_entry.id   AF-A0A661PA71-F1
#
_cell.length_a   1.000
_cell.length_b   1.000
_cell.length_c   1.000
_cell.angle_alpha   90.00
_cell.angle_beta   90.00
_cell.angle_gamma   90.00
#
_symmetry.space_group_name_H-M   'P 1'
#
loop_
_entity.id
_entity.type
_entity.pdbx_description
1 polymer ?
#
loop_
_entity_poly.entity_id
_entity_poly.type
_entity_poly.pdbx_seq_one_letter_code
_entity_poly.pdbx_strand_id
1 'polypeptide(L)'
;GGEVDGLLPESVFSLLQKVMSHRSFFSPDNYFKLLLAQIFRNSNGLKNCWLVENGIENRLLSVAEKSFSLEELLIGLKSRQLTRTRIQRMLIAVLLEMDKGTVQQLFSAGPLYLHLLAVSPKGEKFLASQRKQRTIPLVQNFSRIYPQLKRHYGAESSQYLLAFKQLQLELRATKLYTLLVREFLGEHRNRDFYEQLKTGIPLK
;
A
#
# COMPACT_ATOMS: atom_id res chain seq x y z
N GLY A 1 15.64 -14.18 -17.21
CA GLY A 1 14.64 -14.58 -16.20
C GLY A 1 14.48 -16.08 -16.34
N GLY A 2 14.55 -16.83 -15.24
CA GLY A 2 14.32 -18.27 -15.30
C GLY A 2 12.90 -18.57 -15.78
N GLU A 3 12.74 -19.68 -16.50
CA GLU A 3 11.42 -20.22 -16.81
C GLU A 3 10.72 -20.56 -15.51
N VAL A 4 9.59 -19.90 -15.25
CA VAL A 4 8.71 -20.15 -14.09
C VAL A 4 7.68 -21.25 -14.41
N ASP A 5 7.81 -21.85 -15.60
CA ASP A 5 6.94 -22.91 -16.09
C ASP A 5 7.07 -24.16 -15.19
N GLY A 6 5.94 -24.79 -14.88
CA GLY A 6 5.87 -25.92 -13.94
C GLY A 6 6.04 -25.57 -12.46
N LEU A 7 6.39 -24.33 -12.08
CA LEU A 7 6.50 -23.90 -10.67
C LEU A 7 5.20 -23.25 -10.13
N LEU A 8 4.22 -22.99 -10.99
CA LEU A 8 3.01 -22.27 -10.67
C LEU A 8 1.75 -23.02 -11.13
N PRO A 9 0.63 -22.93 -10.40
CA PRO A 9 -0.65 -23.37 -10.92
C PRO A 9 -1.02 -22.63 -12.21
N GLU A 10 -1.66 -23.33 -13.15
CA GLU A 10 -2.03 -22.79 -14.46
C GLU A 10 -2.83 -21.47 -14.38
N SER A 11 -3.74 -21.36 -13.42
CA SER A 11 -4.53 -20.14 -13.19
C SER A 11 -3.67 -18.92 -12.83
N VAL A 12 -2.58 -19.14 -12.10
CA VAL A 12 -1.62 -18.08 -11.72
C VAL A 12 -0.72 -17.76 -12.91
N PHE A 13 -0.25 -18.79 -13.62
CA PHE A 13 0.61 -18.63 -14.78
C PHE A 13 -0.07 -17.83 -15.90
N SER A 14 -1.30 -18.19 -16.25
CA SER A 14 -2.14 -17.46 -17.20
C SER A 14 -2.33 -15.97 -16.82
N LEU A 15 -2.54 -15.68 -15.53
CA LEU A 15 -2.65 -14.31 -15.04
C LEU A 15 -1.32 -13.54 -15.18
N LEU A 16 -0.20 -14.16 -14.81
CA LEU A 16 1.12 -13.56 -14.91
C LEU A 16 1.50 -13.28 -16.37
N GLN A 17 1.24 -14.22 -17.28
CA GLN A 17 1.48 -14.01 -18.71
C GLN A 17 0.74 -12.77 -19.23
N LYS A 18 -0.54 -12.60 -18.86
CA LYS A 18 -1.31 -11.41 -19.25
C LYS A 18 -0.68 -10.11 -18.73
N VAL A 19 -0.20 -10.10 -17.48
CA VAL A 19 0.45 -8.91 -16.89
C VAL A 19 1.79 -8.62 -17.59
N MET A 20 2.56 -9.68 -17.89
CA MET A 20 3.86 -9.57 -18.56
C MET A 20 3.74 -9.11 -20.01
N SER A 21 2.74 -9.62 -20.77
CA SER A 21 2.53 -9.27 -22.18
C SER A 21 2.23 -7.77 -22.36
N HIS A 22 1.57 -7.17 -21.38
CA HIS A 22 1.24 -5.75 -21.35
C HIS A 22 2.28 -4.89 -20.61
N ARG A 23 3.48 -5.44 -20.31
CA ARG A 23 4.54 -4.77 -19.55
C ARG A 23 4.06 -4.09 -18.26
N SER A 24 3.00 -4.60 -17.66
CA SER A 24 2.32 -4.00 -16.51
C SER A 24 2.97 -4.44 -15.21
N PHE A 25 4.29 -4.22 -15.09
CA PHE A 25 5.07 -4.59 -13.92
C PHE A 25 5.71 -3.38 -13.25
N PHE A 26 6.14 -3.59 -12.02
CA PHE A 26 6.83 -2.60 -11.21
C PHE A 26 8.09 -2.07 -11.92
N SER A 27 8.23 -0.75 -11.95
CA SER A 27 9.35 -0.03 -12.54
C SER A 27 10.24 0.53 -11.42
N PRO A 28 11.44 -0.03 -11.19
CA PRO A 28 12.41 0.56 -10.27
C PRO A 28 12.70 2.03 -10.58
N ASP A 29 12.72 2.39 -11.87
CA ASP A 29 13.00 3.76 -12.32
C ASP A 29 11.86 4.72 -11.97
N ASN A 30 10.60 4.29 -12.11
CA ASN A 30 9.46 5.12 -11.71
C ASN A 30 9.46 5.29 -10.19
N TYR A 31 9.70 4.20 -9.46
CA TYR A 31 9.78 4.25 -8.00
C TYR A 31 10.87 5.22 -7.55
N PHE A 32 12.06 5.11 -8.13
CA PHE A 32 13.18 5.98 -7.84
C PHE A 32 12.85 7.46 -8.08
N LYS A 33 12.29 7.79 -9.25
CA LYS A 33 11.91 9.17 -9.59
C LYS A 33 10.87 9.75 -8.62
N LEU A 34 9.82 8.99 -8.30
CA LEU A 34 8.78 9.42 -7.36
C LEU A 34 9.35 9.60 -5.95
N LEU A 35 10.24 8.71 -5.53
CA LEU A 35 10.90 8.78 -4.24
C LEU A 35 11.81 10.00 -4.12
N LEU A 36 12.62 10.29 -5.14
CA LEU A 36 13.45 11.50 -5.19
C LEU A 36 12.57 12.76 -5.14
N ALA A 37 11.50 12.81 -5.93
CA ALA A 37 10.56 13.93 -5.92
C ALA A 37 9.95 14.15 -4.52
N GLN A 38 9.69 13.08 -3.78
CA GLN A 38 9.18 13.14 -2.41
C GLN A 38 10.24 13.63 -1.42
N ILE A 39 11.45 13.06 -1.49
CA ILE A 39 12.59 13.40 -0.61
C ILE A 39 12.95 14.88 -0.76
N PHE A 40 13.05 15.39 -1.99
CA PHE A 40 13.47 16.77 -2.25
C PHE A 40 12.37 17.79 -1.94
N ARG A 41 11.09 17.43 -2.10
CA ARG A 41 9.96 18.31 -1.76
C ARG A 41 9.80 18.49 -0.25
N ASN A 42 10.08 17.46 0.55
CA ASN A 42 9.83 17.45 1.99
C ASN A 42 11.05 17.00 2.80
N SER A 43 12.23 17.52 2.47
CA SER A 43 13.50 17.17 3.13
C SER A 43 13.44 17.40 4.64
N ASN A 44 12.88 18.53 5.09
CA ASN A 44 12.71 18.88 6.49
C ASN A 44 11.73 17.96 7.24
N GLY A 45 10.75 17.38 6.54
CA GLY A 45 9.76 16.47 7.10
C GLY A 45 10.25 15.03 7.22
N LEU A 46 11.37 14.66 6.61
CA LEU A 46 11.91 13.29 6.64
C LEU A 46 12.12 12.79 8.07
N LYS A 47 12.62 13.64 8.97
CA LYS A 47 12.83 13.29 10.39
C LYS A 47 11.55 12.85 11.12
N ASN A 48 10.38 13.28 10.65
CA ASN A 48 9.08 12.93 11.22
C ASN A 48 8.47 11.69 10.55
N CYS A 49 9.07 11.18 9.48
CA CYS A 49 8.58 10.01 8.78
C CYS A 49 8.89 8.73 9.56
N TRP A 50 7.93 7.81 9.58
CA TRP A 50 8.05 6.52 10.24
C TRP A 50 9.23 5.73 9.65
N LEU A 51 9.98 5.06 10.53
CA LEU A 51 11.21 4.31 10.24
C LEU A 51 12.44 5.16 9.85
N VAL A 52 12.30 6.48 9.72
CA VAL A 52 13.44 7.41 9.61
C VAL A 52 13.94 7.70 11.04
N GLU A 53 15.02 7.03 11.45
CA GLU A 53 15.66 7.25 12.75
C GLU A 53 16.63 8.44 12.73
N ASN A 54 16.90 9.03 13.89
CA ASN A 54 17.77 10.20 13.98
C ASN A 54 19.13 9.96 13.29
N GLY A 55 19.50 10.90 12.42
CA GLY A 55 20.76 10.88 11.66
C GLY A 55 20.67 10.19 10.31
N ILE A 56 19.64 9.37 10.04
CA ILE A 56 19.49 8.75 8.72
C ILE A 56 18.89 9.72 7.69
N GLU A 57 18.12 10.71 8.12
CA GLU A 57 17.50 11.73 7.27
C GLU A 57 18.56 12.52 6.47
N ASN A 58 19.66 12.90 7.11
CA ASN A 58 20.76 13.62 6.47
C ASN A 58 21.50 12.72 5.46
N ARG A 59 21.68 11.44 5.82
CA ARG A 59 22.27 10.45 4.90
C ARG A 59 21.34 10.19 3.71
N LEU A 60 20.03 10.10 3.95
CA LEU A 60 19.04 9.89 2.90
C LEU A 60 19.07 11.03 1.89
N LEU A 61 19.09 12.27 2.35
CA LEU A 61 19.17 13.44 1.46
C LEU A 61 20.48 13.44 0.66
N SER A 62 21.63 13.31 1.34
CA SER A 62 22.94 13.34 0.66
C SER A 62 23.18 12.19 -0.31
N VAL A 63 22.64 10.99 -0.04
CA VAL A 63 22.69 9.86 -0.97
C VAL A 63 21.71 10.07 -2.13
N ALA A 64 20.51 10.60 -1.87
CA ALA A 64 19.51 10.90 -2.90
C ALA A 64 20.03 11.92 -3.92
N GLU A 65 20.79 12.93 -3.49
CA GLU A 65 21.42 13.94 -4.37
C GLU A 65 22.49 13.36 -5.30
N LYS A 66 23.05 12.19 -4.99
CA LYS A 66 24.19 11.59 -5.71
C LYS A 66 23.87 10.27 -6.41
N SER A 67 22.68 9.73 -6.18
CA SER A 67 22.26 8.45 -6.77
C SER A 67 21.60 8.70 -8.11
N PHE A 68 21.86 7.82 -9.08
CA PHE A 68 21.23 7.83 -10.41
C PHE A 68 20.35 6.60 -10.66
N SER A 69 20.28 5.68 -9.71
CA SER A 69 19.40 4.51 -9.75
C SER A 69 18.84 4.14 -8.37
N LEU A 70 17.76 3.37 -8.34
CA LEU A 70 17.20 2.82 -7.08
C LEU A 70 18.24 2.00 -6.32
N GLU A 71 19.06 1.22 -7.03
CA GLU A 71 20.02 0.34 -6.37
C GLU A 71 21.23 1.10 -5.81
N GLU A 72 21.70 2.15 -6.49
CA GLU A 72 22.68 3.08 -5.93
C GLU A 72 22.17 3.72 -4.64
N LEU A 73 20.90 4.16 -4.63
CA LEU A 73 20.27 4.72 -3.42
C LEU A 73 20.24 3.68 -2.29
N LEU A 74 19.82 2.45 -2.57
CA LEU A 74 19.76 1.37 -1.58
C LEU A 74 21.14 1.00 -1.03
N ILE A 75 22.16 0.93 -1.89
CA ILE A 75 23.55 0.65 -1.50
C ILE A 75 24.11 1.81 -0.67
N GLY A 76 23.90 3.06 -1.09
CA GLY A 76 24.38 4.25 -0.39
C GLY A 76 23.76 4.43 1.00
N LEU A 77 22.52 3.96 1.20
CA LEU A 77 21.83 3.95 2.49
C LEU A 77 22.27 2.80 3.41
N LYS A 78 22.90 1.75 2.86
CA LYS A 78 23.31 0.58 3.64
C LYS A 78 24.32 0.95 4.71
N SER A 79 24.07 0.47 5.94
CA SER A 79 24.96 0.60 7.07
C SER A 79 25.00 -0.71 7.86
N ARG A 80 25.92 -0.83 8.83
CA ARG A 80 25.99 -2.01 9.71
C ARG A 80 24.69 -2.26 10.48
N GLN A 81 23.93 -1.20 10.77
CA GLN A 81 22.71 -1.24 11.59
C GLN A 81 21.43 -1.40 10.77
N LEU A 82 21.49 -1.27 9.44
CA LEU A 82 20.33 -1.24 8.57
C LEU A 82 20.39 -2.34 7.51
N THR A 83 19.47 -3.29 7.62
CA THR A 83 19.27 -4.31 6.59
C THR A 83 18.62 -3.69 5.35
N ARG A 84 18.81 -4.33 4.18
CA ARG A 84 18.19 -3.90 2.93
C ARG A 84 16.66 -3.79 3.06
N THR A 85 16.02 -4.77 3.71
CA THR A 85 14.57 -4.78 3.96
C THR A 85 14.14 -3.60 4.82
N ARG A 86 14.93 -3.21 5.83
CA ARG A 86 14.64 -2.06 6.68
C ARG A 86 14.69 -0.75 5.89
N ILE A 87 15.68 -0.61 5.01
CA ILE A 87 15.80 0.54 4.11
C ILE A 87 14.61 0.60 3.15
N GLN A 88 14.26 -0.51 2.50
CA GLN A 88 13.10 -0.57 1.59
C GLN A 88 11.80 -0.17 2.30
N ARG A 89 11.54 -0.67 3.51
CA ARG A 89 10.37 -0.28 4.32
C ARG A 89 10.37 1.21 4.65
N MET A 90 11.53 1.77 5.01
CA MET A 90 11.67 3.21 5.26
C MET A 90 11.36 4.01 3.99
N LEU A 91 11.89 3.62 2.83
CA LEU A 91 11.63 4.34 1.57
C LEU A 91 10.15 4.26 1.16
N ILE A 92 9.45 3.17 1.46
CA ILE A 92 8.00 3.08 1.29
C ILE A 92 7.28 4.03 2.25
N ALA A 93 7.68 4.08 3.53
CA ALA A 93 7.12 5.01 4.50
C ALA A 93 7.32 6.48 4.07
N VAL A 94 8.49 6.81 3.50
CA VAL A 94 8.80 8.13 2.92
C VAL A 94 7.89 8.42 1.73
N LEU A 95 7.79 7.50 0.76
CA LEU A 95 6.92 7.65 -0.41
C LEU A 95 5.45 7.85 -0.02
N LEU A 96 5.00 7.15 1.02
CA LEU A 96 3.63 7.24 1.53
C LEU A 96 3.40 8.38 2.53
N GLU A 97 4.42 9.17 2.85
CA GLU A 97 4.37 10.24 3.86
C GLU A 97 3.80 9.75 5.21
N MET A 98 4.27 8.59 5.67
CA MET A 98 3.81 8.02 6.93
C MET A 98 4.44 8.77 8.09
N ASP A 99 3.67 9.59 8.81
CA ASP A 99 4.13 10.30 10.00
C ASP A 99 4.25 9.37 11.22
N LYS A 100 5.32 9.52 12.01
CA LYS A 100 5.59 8.70 13.20
C LYS A 100 4.44 8.72 14.21
N GLY A 101 3.94 9.91 14.56
CA GLY A 101 2.89 10.07 15.57
C GLY A 101 1.58 9.44 15.11
N THR A 102 1.24 9.65 13.84
CA THR A 102 0.07 9.03 13.21
C THR A 102 0.18 7.51 13.20
N VAL A 103 1.29 6.95 12.75
CA VAL A 103 1.46 5.48 12.71
C VAL A 103 1.37 4.87 14.09
N GLN A 104 1.97 5.49 15.11
CA GLN A 104 1.88 5.00 16.49
C GLN A 104 0.42 4.91 16.96
N GLN A 105 -0.39 5.94 16.69
CA GLN A 105 -1.83 5.92 16.99
C GLN A 105 -2.55 4.80 16.25
N LEU A 106 -2.24 4.61 14.96
CA LEU A 106 -2.87 3.58 14.13
C LEU A 106 -2.52 2.16 14.62
N PHE A 107 -1.28 1.93 15.05
CA PHE A 107 -0.85 0.66 15.63
C PHE A 107 -1.52 0.37 16.97
N SER A 108 -1.65 1.38 17.83
CA SER A 108 -2.38 1.23 19.09
C SER A 108 -3.87 0.92 18.87
N ALA A 109 -4.48 1.48 17.83
CA ALA A 109 -5.90 1.26 17.53
C ALA A 109 -6.18 -0.08 16.84
N GLY A 110 -5.20 -0.63 16.11
CA GLY A 110 -5.42 -1.79 15.25
C GLY A 110 -6.31 -1.49 14.03
N PRO A 111 -6.74 -2.51 13.27
CA PRO A 111 -7.57 -2.32 12.09
C PRO A 111 -8.98 -1.82 12.45
N LEU A 112 -9.45 -0.77 11.77
CA LEU A 112 -10.75 -0.13 12.03
C LEU A 112 -11.80 -0.43 10.94
N TYR A 113 -11.47 -1.28 9.97
CA TYR A 113 -12.44 -1.86 9.05
C TYR A 113 -11.83 -3.08 8.38
N LEU A 114 -12.69 -3.91 7.80
CA LEU A 114 -12.30 -5.03 6.94
C LEU A 114 -12.54 -4.61 5.49
N HIS A 115 -11.48 -4.46 4.69
CA HIS A 115 -11.61 -4.28 3.25
C HIS A 115 -11.75 -5.65 2.58
N LEU A 116 -12.95 -5.94 2.06
CA LEU A 116 -13.19 -7.16 1.29
C LEU A 116 -12.72 -6.99 -0.15
N LEU A 117 -11.64 -7.69 -0.52
CA LEU A 117 -11.08 -7.64 -1.89
C LEU A 117 -11.77 -8.61 -2.86
N ALA A 118 -12.18 -9.77 -2.35
CA ALA A 118 -12.80 -10.84 -3.12
C ALA A 118 -13.58 -11.78 -2.20
N VAL A 119 -14.58 -12.47 -2.74
CA VAL A 119 -15.37 -13.45 -2.00
C VAL A 119 -15.89 -14.57 -2.89
N SER A 120 -15.77 -15.82 -2.44
CA SER A 120 -16.38 -16.99 -3.08
C SER A 120 -17.82 -17.19 -2.58
N PRO A 121 -18.67 -17.97 -3.26
CA PRO A 121 -20.04 -18.23 -2.77
C PRO A 121 -20.08 -18.83 -1.36
N LYS A 122 -19.11 -19.67 -1.00
CA LYS A 122 -18.97 -20.20 0.37
C LYS A 122 -18.53 -19.11 1.35
N GLY A 123 -17.58 -18.28 0.95
CA GLY A 123 -17.10 -17.15 1.75
C GLY A 123 -18.21 -16.12 2.01
N GLU A 124 -19.07 -15.88 1.03
CA GLU A 124 -20.20 -14.96 1.16
C GLU A 124 -21.19 -15.44 2.23
N LYS A 125 -21.57 -16.73 2.18
CA LYS A 125 -22.41 -17.36 3.21
C LYS A 125 -21.78 -17.27 4.60
N PHE A 126 -20.47 -17.49 4.70
CA PHE A 126 -19.75 -17.35 5.97
C PHE A 126 -19.73 -15.90 6.48
N LEU A 127 -19.43 -14.92 5.63
CA LEU A 127 -19.46 -13.51 6.00
C LEU A 127 -20.88 -13.05 6.39
N ALA A 128 -21.91 -13.61 5.78
CA ALA A 128 -23.30 -13.36 6.18
C ALA A 128 -23.59 -13.93 7.58
N SER A 129 -23.18 -15.17 7.86
CA SER A 129 -23.42 -15.81 9.17
C SER A 129 -22.69 -15.10 10.31
N GLN A 130 -21.52 -14.51 10.05
CA GLN A 130 -20.72 -13.80 11.05
C GLN A 130 -21.11 -12.33 11.23
N ARG A 131 -22.19 -11.84 10.60
CA ARG A 131 -22.52 -10.41 10.58
C ARG A 131 -22.71 -9.78 11.97
N LYS A 132 -23.33 -10.51 12.89
CA LYS A 132 -23.61 -10.01 14.25
C LYS A 132 -22.39 -10.08 15.19
N GLN A 133 -21.37 -10.86 14.84
CA GLN A 133 -20.19 -11.08 15.69
C GLN A 133 -19.05 -10.09 15.39
N ARG A 134 -19.11 -9.37 14.26
CA ARG A 134 -18.07 -8.42 13.86
C ARG A 134 -18.16 -7.13 14.68
N THR A 135 -17.03 -6.74 15.26
CA THR A 135 -16.87 -5.49 16.02
C THR A 135 -16.43 -4.30 15.16
N ILE A 136 -15.88 -4.57 13.96
CA ILE A 136 -15.46 -3.57 12.98
C ILE A 136 -16.24 -3.72 11.66
N PRO A 137 -16.47 -2.62 10.92
CA PRO A 137 -17.29 -2.65 9.72
C PRO A 137 -16.61 -3.40 8.58
N LEU A 138 -17.40 -4.19 7.85
CA LEU A 138 -16.97 -4.85 6.61
C LEU A 138 -17.28 -3.94 5.41
N VAL A 139 -16.25 -3.43 4.75
CA VAL A 139 -16.34 -2.61 3.53
C VAL A 139 -16.31 -3.52 2.32
N GLN A 140 -17.39 -3.49 1.55
CA GLN A 140 -17.53 -4.21 0.28
C GLN A 140 -17.69 -3.26 -0.92
N ASN A 141 -18.15 -2.03 -0.66
CA ASN A 141 -18.36 -1.00 -1.66
C ASN A 141 -17.77 0.31 -1.13
N PHE A 142 -16.69 0.77 -1.76
CA PHE A 142 -15.99 1.97 -1.35
C PHE A 142 -16.79 3.26 -1.57
N SER A 143 -17.75 3.30 -2.49
CA SER A 143 -18.66 4.45 -2.64
C SER A 143 -19.45 4.74 -1.36
N ARG A 144 -19.58 3.76 -0.45
CA ARG A 144 -20.28 3.89 0.84
C ARG A 144 -19.35 3.89 2.06
N ILE A 145 -18.03 3.87 1.88
CA ILE A 145 -17.10 3.73 3.02
C ILE A 145 -17.23 4.86 4.04
N TYR A 146 -17.23 6.12 3.59
CA TYR A 146 -17.32 7.27 4.50
C TYR A 146 -18.58 7.27 5.37
N PRO A 147 -19.81 7.16 4.81
CA PRO A 147 -21.01 7.09 5.64
C PRO A 147 -21.06 5.82 6.50
N GLN A 148 -20.51 4.69 6.04
CA GLN A 148 -20.43 3.46 6.83
C GLN A 148 -19.55 3.64 8.07
N LEU A 149 -18.34 4.20 7.91
CA LEU A 149 -17.43 4.47 9.03
C LEU A 149 -18.03 5.50 9.99
N LYS A 150 -18.63 6.58 9.49
CA LYS A 150 -19.31 7.59 10.33
C LYS A 150 -20.44 6.99 11.15
N ARG A 151 -21.25 6.12 10.56
CA ARG A 151 -22.36 5.45 11.25
C ARG A 151 -21.86 4.47 12.32
N HIS A 152 -20.75 3.77 12.04
CA HIS A 152 -20.21 2.76 12.97
C HIS A 152 -19.53 3.41 14.17
N TYR A 153 -18.72 4.44 13.95
CA TYR A 153 -17.87 5.04 14.98
C TYR A 153 -18.41 6.37 15.56
N GLY A 154 -19.33 7.05 14.89
CA GLY A 154 -19.73 8.42 15.18
C GLY A 154 -18.80 9.43 14.49
N ALA A 155 -19.37 10.46 13.85
CA ALA A 155 -18.63 11.37 12.96
C ALA A 155 -17.54 12.20 13.65
N GLU A 156 -17.67 12.45 14.96
CA GLU A 156 -16.75 13.25 15.75
C GLU A 156 -15.85 12.40 16.66
N SER A 157 -15.92 11.07 16.57
CA SER A 157 -15.16 10.21 17.45
C SER A 157 -13.69 10.10 17.02
N SER A 158 -12.82 9.91 18.01
CA SER A 158 -11.41 9.60 17.77
C SER A 158 -11.23 8.34 16.90
N GLN A 159 -12.08 7.33 17.08
CA GLN A 159 -12.05 6.11 16.27
C GLN A 159 -12.38 6.39 14.79
N TYR A 160 -13.36 7.25 14.49
CA TYR A 160 -13.65 7.64 13.12
C TYR A 160 -12.46 8.38 12.48
N LEU A 161 -11.82 9.30 13.23
CA LEU A 161 -10.63 10.01 12.74
C LEU A 161 -9.49 9.04 12.40
N LEU A 162 -9.25 8.04 13.26
CA LEU A 162 -8.23 7.02 13.01
C LEU A 162 -8.61 6.12 11.81
N ALA A 163 -9.88 5.73 11.69
CA ALA A 163 -10.36 4.92 10.56
C ALA A 163 -10.22 5.69 9.23
N PHE A 164 -10.52 6.98 9.26
CA PHE A 164 -10.30 7.87 8.13
C PHE A 164 -8.83 7.99 7.76
N LYS A 165 -7.92 8.12 8.75
CA LYS A 165 -6.46 8.13 8.50
C LYS A 165 -5.97 6.81 7.87
N GLN A 166 -6.45 5.66 8.34
CA GLN A 166 -6.14 4.35 7.72
C GLN A 166 -6.58 4.32 6.26
N LEU A 167 -7.82 4.74 6.00
CA LEU A 167 -8.36 4.81 4.65
C LEU A 167 -7.54 5.75 3.74
N GLN A 168 -7.13 6.92 4.24
CA GLN A 168 -6.30 7.84 3.44
C GLN A 168 -4.95 7.23 3.06
N LEU A 169 -4.30 6.51 3.98
CA LEU A 169 -3.05 5.80 3.67
C LEU A 169 -3.26 4.70 2.63
N GLU A 170 -4.33 3.91 2.77
CA GLU A 170 -4.68 2.86 1.82
C GLU A 170 -4.93 3.42 0.41
N LEU A 171 -5.79 4.44 0.30
CA LEU A 171 -6.10 5.07 -0.99
C LEU A 171 -4.87 5.75 -1.60
N ARG A 172 -3.99 6.35 -0.79
CA ARG A 172 -2.72 6.92 -1.26
C ARG A 172 -1.83 5.82 -1.82
N ALA A 173 -1.70 4.68 -1.12
CA ALA A 173 -0.91 3.55 -1.57
C ALA A 173 -1.42 2.98 -2.90
N THR A 174 -2.74 2.77 -3.03
CA THR A 174 -3.36 2.29 -4.28
C THR A 174 -3.08 3.25 -5.44
N LYS A 175 -3.24 4.56 -5.23
CA LYS A 175 -2.97 5.57 -6.27
C LYS A 175 -1.52 5.60 -6.68
N LEU A 176 -0.60 5.67 -5.72
CA LEU A 176 0.83 5.73 -6.01
C LEU A 176 1.33 4.46 -6.68
N TYR A 177 0.81 3.29 -6.31
CA TYR A 177 1.10 2.03 -6.98
C TYR A 177 0.87 2.11 -8.50
N THR A 178 -0.18 2.78 -8.95
CA THR A 178 -0.46 2.96 -10.39
C THR A 178 0.61 3.78 -11.15
N LEU A 179 1.45 4.53 -10.43
CA LEU A 179 2.58 5.27 -11.01
C LEU A 179 3.88 4.45 -10.95
N LEU A 180 3.96 3.47 -10.05
CA LEU A 180 5.08 2.55 -9.94
C LEU A 180 5.10 1.51 -11.05
N VAL A 181 3.99 1.30 -11.75
CA VAL A 181 3.86 0.34 -12.86
C VAL A 181 4.14 1.03 -14.20
N ARG A 182 4.85 0.36 -15.13
CA ARG A 182 5.21 0.95 -16.44
C ARG A 182 3.99 1.25 -17.31
N GLU A 183 3.14 0.24 -17.51
CA GLU A 183 1.93 0.33 -18.32
C GLU A 183 0.74 -0.06 -17.44
N PHE A 184 0.23 0.91 -16.68
CA PHE A 184 -0.93 0.67 -15.82
C PHE A 184 -2.18 0.42 -16.67
N LEU A 185 -2.81 -0.76 -16.49
CA LEU A 185 -3.95 -1.22 -17.30
C LEU A 185 -5.32 -0.89 -16.70
N GLY A 186 -5.38 -0.21 -15.56
CA GLY A 186 -6.65 0.14 -14.94
C GLY A 186 -7.24 1.42 -15.54
N GLU A 187 -8.56 1.51 -15.54
CA GLU A 187 -9.29 2.68 -16.05
C GLU A 187 -9.12 3.91 -15.15
N HIS A 188 -8.94 3.69 -13.85
CA HIS A 188 -8.89 4.77 -12.86
C HIS A 188 -7.84 4.51 -11.77
N ARG A 189 -7.15 5.57 -11.32
CA ARG A 189 -6.09 5.45 -10.29
C ARG A 189 -6.62 5.19 -8.88
N ASN A 190 -7.82 5.67 -8.56
CA ASN A 190 -8.55 5.34 -7.32
C ASN A 190 -9.22 3.95 -7.44
N ARG A 191 -8.45 2.89 -7.69
CA ARG A 191 -8.98 1.57 -8.05
C ARG A 191 -10.02 1.05 -7.07
N ASP A 192 -9.85 1.28 -5.77
CA ASP A 192 -10.78 0.81 -4.74
C ASP A 192 -12.24 1.30 -4.94
N PHE A 193 -12.43 2.47 -5.59
CA PHE A 193 -13.76 3.03 -5.89
C PHE A 193 -14.38 2.54 -7.20
N TYR A 194 -13.55 2.03 -8.13
CA TYR A 194 -13.97 1.74 -9.51
C TYR A 194 -13.86 0.26 -9.86
N GLU A 195 -13.01 -0.50 -9.16
CA GLU A 195 -12.96 -1.95 -9.28
C GLU A 195 -14.08 -2.57 -8.44
N GLN A 196 -14.92 -3.37 -9.11
CA GLN A 196 -15.97 -4.09 -8.42
C GLN A 196 -15.38 -5.22 -7.56
N LEU A 197 -16.05 -5.49 -6.45
CA LEU A 197 -15.77 -6.66 -5.62
C LEU A 197 -15.78 -7.92 -6.49
N LYS A 198 -14.69 -8.69 -6.44
CA LYS A 198 -14.61 -9.94 -7.18
C LYS A 198 -15.46 -11.00 -6.49
N THR A 199 -16.63 -11.28 -7.05
CA THR A 199 -17.57 -12.31 -6.59
C THR A 199 -17.51 -13.55 -7.47
N GLY A 200 -18.00 -14.68 -6.96
CA GLY A 200 -18.19 -15.89 -7.76
C GLY A 200 -16.90 -16.62 -8.14
N ILE A 201 -15.75 -16.32 -7.51
CA ILE A 201 -14.51 -17.07 -7.74
C ILE A 201 -14.68 -18.48 -7.13
N PRO A 202 -14.71 -19.56 -7.93
CA PRO A 202 -14.74 -20.91 -7.39
C PRO A 202 -13.41 -21.17 -6.67
N LEU A 203 -13.50 -21.59 -5.40
CA LEU A 203 -12.37 -22.21 -4.74
C LEU A 203 -12.20 -23.59 -5.40
N LYS A 204 -11.17 -23.74 -6.24
CA LYS A 204 -10.73 -25.06 -6.68
C LYS A 204 -10.12 -25.80 -5.50
#